data_AF-A0A957L890-F1
#
_entry.id   AF-A0A957L890-F1
#
_cell.length_a   1.000
_cell.length_b   1.000
_cell.length_c   1.000
_cell.angle_alpha   90.00
_cell.angle_beta   90.00
_cell.angle_gamma   90.00
#
_symmetry.space_group_name_H-M   'P 1'
#
loop_
_entity.id
_entity.type
_entity.pdbx_description
1 polymer ?
#
loop_
_entity_poly.entity_id
_entity_poly.type
_entity_poly.pdbx_seq_one_letter_code
_entity_poly.pdbx_strand_id
1 'polypeptide(L)'
;MTARMLAIYGKGGIGKSFTTSNLTARLAYDGARVLQLGCDPKHDSCNTIFGGHSLPTLGEVWRGFKDAGNEEQMAVGDIIFRSEIDPTIDLFGCEIGGPDVGRGCGGQGISHGFKVLERLGMNEWALDYVVMDFLGDVVCGGFATPLARSLAEEVIIVVGHDRQSLYAANNIAQAARYFQSMGGSTQLLGLIVNRDDGTDTADQFAASIGLPILCRVPLNHEARVLADSCRLALEVDEFNEIFVDLAGRIARREIPPCTDFKPLDYNEFLAVFGAEEPPGRPTSATRAELFQGNEVVSAPFLPELTLTPVRQVHVTDPVQRRVQEMVESIGIHVTGLERNREDGIVVISSATEIRIGEAEDLDNKMAFLSALARTGQTFSLIDVRYADAPSYR
;
A
#
# COMPACT_ATOMS: atom_id res chain seq x y z
N MET A 1 -8.99 20.92 -12.58
CA MET A 1 -7.60 20.43 -12.53
C MET A 1 -7.64 19.18 -11.66
N THR A 2 -6.99 18.08 -12.05
CA THR A 2 -6.94 16.87 -11.21
C THR A 2 -6.01 17.10 -10.02
N ALA A 3 -6.40 16.62 -8.84
CA ALA A 3 -5.57 16.74 -7.64
C ALA A 3 -4.24 16.00 -7.83
N ARG A 4 -3.13 16.59 -7.36
CA ARG A 4 -1.84 15.89 -7.34
C ARG A 4 -1.82 14.89 -6.20
N MET A 5 -1.51 13.64 -6.54
CA MET A 5 -1.47 12.53 -5.60
C MET A 5 -0.03 12.28 -5.14
N LEU A 6 0.29 12.62 -3.90
CA LEU A 6 1.61 12.39 -3.30
C LEU A 6 1.53 11.25 -2.28
N ALA A 7 2.50 10.35 -2.28
CA ALA A 7 2.66 9.35 -1.23
C ALA A 7 3.95 9.59 -0.44
N ILE A 8 3.84 9.55 0.88
CA ILE A 8 4.95 9.63 1.83
C ILE A 8 5.21 8.23 2.38
N TYR A 9 6.40 7.69 2.09
CA TYR A 9 6.84 6.39 2.57
C TYR A 9 8.02 6.52 3.53
N GLY A 10 8.37 5.42 4.20
CA GLY A 10 9.50 5.35 5.12
C GLY A 10 9.26 4.30 6.22
N LYS A 11 10.34 3.98 6.94
CA LYS A 11 10.31 3.05 8.06
C LYS A 11 9.31 3.46 9.15
N GLY A 12 8.74 2.50 9.86
CA GLY A 12 7.95 2.73 11.07
C GLY A 12 8.72 3.57 12.09
N GLY A 13 8.07 4.60 12.63
CA GLY A 13 8.67 5.48 13.64
C GLY A 13 9.69 6.52 13.13
N ILE A 14 9.93 6.61 11.81
CA ILE A 14 10.86 7.60 11.24
C ILE A 14 10.31 9.03 11.21
N GLY A 15 9.00 9.21 11.42
CA GLY A 15 8.34 10.52 11.37
C GLY A 15 7.67 10.85 10.04
N LYS A 16 7.10 9.85 9.35
CA LYS A 16 6.25 10.06 8.16
C LYS A 16 5.07 10.97 8.47
N SER A 17 4.22 10.60 9.44
CA SER A 17 3.04 11.37 9.84
C SER A 17 3.36 12.79 10.30
N PHE A 18 4.52 12.98 10.95
CA PHE A 18 5.05 14.31 11.28
C PHE A 18 5.32 15.13 10.01
N THR A 19 6.03 14.55 9.04
CA THR A 19 6.34 15.19 7.76
C THR A 19 5.07 15.49 6.97
N THR A 20 4.16 14.50 6.88
CA THR A 20 2.88 14.62 6.19
C THR A 20 2.04 15.74 6.77
N SER A 21 1.84 15.78 8.09
CA SER A 21 0.98 16.77 8.76
C SER A 21 1.50 18.19 8.61
N ASN A 22 2.82 18.40 8.72
CA ASN A 22 3.39 19.73 8.54
C ASN A 22 3.37 20.16 7.06
N LEU A 23 3.61 19.24 6.12
CA LEU A 23 3.54 19.52 4.69
C LEU A 23 2.11 19.85 4.23
N THR A 24 1.12 19.05 4.63
CA THR A 24 -0.29 19.26 4.27
C THR A 24 -0.83 20.55 4.88
N ALA A 25 -0.51 20.82 6.15
CA ALA A 25 -0.86 22.09 6.78
C ALA A 25 -0.22 23.27 6.06
N ARG A 26 1.06 23.20 5.70
CA ARG A 26 1.74 24.28 4.95
C ARG A 26 1.09 24.54 3.60
N LEU A 27 0.81 23.49 2.82
CA LEU A 27 0.10 23.60 1.54
C LEU A 27 -1.28 24.26 1.72
N ALA A 28 -1.99 23.93 2.80
CA ALA A 28 -3.28 24.55 3.12
C ALA A 28 -3.13 26.02 3.55
N TYR A 29 -2.10 26.37 4.34
CA TYR A 29 -1.75 27.76 4.66
C TYR A 29 -1.40 28.59 3.40
N ASP A 30 -0.88 27.93 2.36
CA ASP A 30 -0.63 28.54 1.05
C ASP A 30 -1.87 28.64 0.15
N GLY A 31 -3.05 28.29 0.68
CA GLY A 31 -4.35 28.42 0.02
C GLY A 31 -4.77 27.22 -0.83
N ALA A 32 -4.03 26.11 -0.79
CA ALA A 32 -4.41 24.90 -1.50
C ALA A 32 -5.48 24.10 -0.75
N ARG A 33 -6.36 23.43 -1.49
CA ARG A 33 -7.34 22.48 -0.94
C ARG A 33 -6.69 21.10 -0.82
N VAL A 34 -6.40 20.68 0.40
CA VAL A 34 -5.57 19.50 0.67
C VAL A 34 -6.36 18.44 1.43
N LEU A 35 -6.18 17.18 1.04
CA LEU A 35 -6.63 16.00 1.80
C LEU A 35 -5.41 15.20 2.29
N GLN A 36 -5.34 14.98 3.60
CA GLN A 36 -4.40 14.03 4.19
C GLN A 36 -5.07 12.65 4.36
N LEU A 37 -4.46 11.61 3.80
CA LEU A 37 -4.93 10.23 3.91
C LEU A 37 -3.98 9.39 4.75
N GLY A 38 -4.43 8.94 5.92
CA GLY A 38 -3.73 7.95 6.72
C GLY A 38 -3.88 6.55 6.14
N CYS A 39 -2.78 5.99 5.64
CA CYS A 39 -2.72 4.66 5.00
C CYS A 39 -1.83 3.69 5.80
N ASP A 40 -1.83 3.85 7.13
CA ASP A 40 -1.07 3.04 8.08
C ASP A 40 -2.04 2.36 9.06
N PRO A 41 -1.92 1.04 9.34
CA PRO A 41 -2.70 0.36 10.37
C PRO A 41 -2.57 0.93 11.78
N LYS A 42 -1.66 1.88 12.02
CA LYS A 42 -1.52 2.63 13.27
C LYS A 42 -2.63 3.68 13.48
N HIS A 43 -3.27 4.18 12.41
CA HIS A 43 -4.44 5.07 12.43
C HIS A 43 -4.29 6.41 13.17
N ASP A 44 -3.10 7.00 13.20
CA ASP A 44 -2.81 8.25 13.91
C ASP A 44 -2.15 9.31 13.01
N SER A 45 -2.24 9.16 11.70
CA SER A 45 -1.62 10.08 10.74
C SER A 45 -2.21 11.48 10.87
N CYS A 46 -3.53 11.58 10.99
CA CYS A 46 -4.28 12.83 11.01
C CYS A 46 -4.35 13.48 12.40
N ASN A 47 -3.94 12.80 13.48
CA ASN A 47 -4.14 13.30 14.85
C ASN A 47 -3.57 14.71 15.05
N THR A 48 -2.43 15.03 14.44
CA THR A 48 -1.82 16.37 14.57
C THR A 48 -2.67 17.47 13.94
N ILE A 49 -3.24 17.23 12.75
CA ILE A 49 -4.04 18.25 12.07
C ILE A 49 -5.41 18.44 12.77
N PHE A 50 -5.94 17.39 13.41
CA PHE A 50 -7.16 17.45 14.23
C PHE A 50 -6.89 17.73 15.72
N GLY A 51 -5.75 18.33 16.09
CA GLY A 51 -5.51 18.76 17.48
C GLY A 51 -5.56 17.65 18.53
N GLY A 52 -5.19 16.43 18.15
CA GLY A 52 -5.19 15.24 19.01
C GLY A 52 -6.46 14.40 18.94
N HIS A 53 -7.48 14.80 18.17
CA HIS A 53 -8.66 13.96 17.96
C HIS A 53 -8.34 12.80 17.01
N SER A 54 -8.56 11.57 17.49
CA SER A 54 -8.50 10.37 16.68
C SER A 54 -9.75 10.29 15.81
N LEU A 55 -9.57 10.20 14.49
CA LEU A 55 -10.67 9.99 13.56
C LEU A 55 -11.12 8.53 13.58
N PRO A 56 -12.41 8.25 13.29
CA PRO A 56 -12.84 6.89 12.98
C PRO A 56 -12.20 6.46 11.66
N THR A 57 -11.86 5.18 11.56
CA THR A 57 -11.23 4.65 10.35
C THR A 57 -12.30 4.33 9.31
N LEU A 58 -11.98 4.45 8.02
CA LEU A 58 -12.88 4.08 6.93
C LEU A 58 -13.35 2.63 7.09
N GLY A 59 -12.44 1.73 7.47
CA GLY A 59 -12.77 0.32 7.70
C GLY A 59 -13.80 0.10 8.82
N GLU A 60 -13.73 0.88 9.91
CA GLU A 60 -14.72 0.83 11.00
C GLU A 60 -16.07 1.39 10.56
N VAL A 61 -16.08 2.56 9.92
CA VAL A 61 -17.30 3.20 9.43
C VAL A 61 -18.01 2.28 8.43
N TRP A 62 -17.27 1.77 7.44
CA TRP A 62 -17.81 0.87 6.43
C TRP A 62 -18.42 -0.40 7.04
N ARG A 63 -17.75 -0.99 8.05
CA ARG A 63 -18.28 -2.16 8.76
C ARG A 63 -19.60 -1.84 9.48
N GLY A 64 -19.72 -0.66 10.07
CA GLY A 64 -20.97 -0.19 10.68
C GLY A 64 -22.13 -0.14 9.68
N PHE A 65 -21.91 0.41 8.48
CA PHE A 65 -22.91 0.42 7.41
C PHE A 65 -23.20 -0.99 6.87
N LYS A 66 -22.19 -1.85 6.78
CA LYS A 66 -22.35 -3.25 6.37
C LYS A 66 -23.23 -4.04 7.33
N ASP A 67 -22.95 -3.95 8.63
CA ASP A 67 -23.70 -4.68 9.66
C ASP A 67 -25.16 -4.21 9.74
N ALA A 68 -25.43 -2.95 9.37
CA ALA A 68 -26.77 -2.38 9.23
C ALA A 68 -27.44 -2.65 7.86
N GLY A 69 -26.72 -3.26 6.91
CA GLY A 69 -27.23 -3.57 5.58
C GLY A 69 -27.48 -2.35 4.68
N ASN A 70 -26.79 -1.24 4.92
CA ASN A 70 -26.98 0.03 4.21
C ASN A 70 -25.68 0.62 3.65
N GLU A 71 -24.76 -0.23 3.19
CA GLU A 71 -23.44 0.10 2.60
C GLU A 71 -23.48 1.16 1.49
N GLU A 72 -24.59 1.24 0.76
CA GLU A 72 -24.84 2.21 -0.33
C GLU A 72 -25.16 3.63 0.19
N GLN A 73 -25.57 3.77 1.46
CA GLN A 73 -25.90 5.06 2.06
C GLN A 73 -24.69 5.81 2.61
N MET A 74 -23.54 5.13 2.72
CA MET A 74 -22.29 5.73 3.17
C MET A 74 -21.91 6.89 2.23
N ALA A 75 -21.65 8.05 2.82
CA ALA A 75 -21.35 9.29 2.11
C ALA A 75 -19.96 9.82 2.45
N VAL A 76 -19.49 10.81 1.68
CA VAL A 76 -18.19 11.46 1.88
C VAL A 76 -18.03 12.01 3.31
N GLY A 77 -19.10 12.61 3.86
CA GLY A 77 -19.10 13.22 5.19
C GLY A 77 -18.97 12.24 6.36
N ASP A 78 -19.10 10.93 6.12
CA ASP A 78 -18.92 9.91 7.16
C ASP A 78 -17.45 9.58 7.40
N ILE A 79 -16.55 9.91 6.45
CA ILE A 79 -15.14 9.51 6.48
C ILE A 79 -14.14 10.63 6.19
N ILE A 80 -14.57 11.71 5.52
CA ILE A 80 -13.73 12.88 5.24
C ILE A 80 -14.11 13.98 6.22
N PHE A 81 -13.17 14.34 7.09
CA PHE A 81 -13.38 15.34 8.13
C PHE A 81 -12.61 16.62 7.79
N ARG A 82 -13.17 17.77 8.18
CA ARG A 82 -12.53 19.08 8.05
C ARG A 82 -11.77 19.40 9.33
N SER A 83 -10.51 19.76 9.18
CA SER A 83 -9.59 20.13 10.23
C SER A 83 -9.76 21.61 10.58
N GLU A 84 -9.70 21.95 11.86
CA GLU A 84 -9.74 23.34 12.34
C GLU A 84 -8.34 23.83 12.75
N ILE A 85 -7.36 23.70 11.86
CA ILE A 85 -6.00 24.21 12.11
C ILE A 85 -5.96 25.75 12.18
N ASP A 86 -6.85 26.40 11.44
CA ASP A 86 -7.13 27.84 11.44
C ASP A 86 -8.58 28.04 10.98
N PRO A 87 -9.37 28.97 11.57
CA PRO A 87 -10.77 29.18 11.20
C PRO A 87 -11.03 29.53 9.72
N THR A 88 -10.00 29.97 9.01
CA THR A 88 -10.08 30.44 7.62
C THR A 88 -9.51 29.44 6.60
N ILE A 89 -8.92 28.34 7.06
CA ILE A 89 -8.18 27.40 6.21
C ILE A 89 -8.89 26.05 6.14
N ASP A 90 -9.07 25.57 4.91
CA ASP A 90 -9.60 24.24 4.62
C ASP A 90 -8.46 23.22 4.54
N LEU A 91 -8.38 22.33 5.53
CA LEU A 91 -7.61 21.09 5.45
C LEU A 91 -8.54 19.92 5.73
N PHE A 92 -8.48 18.88 4.92
CA PHE A 92 -9.31 17.68 5.08
C PHE A 92 -8.44 16.50 5.51
N GLY A 93 -9.02 15.56 6.25
CA GLY A 93 -8.35 14.32 6.63
C GLY A 93 -9.27 13.12 6.68
N CYS A 94 -8.66 11.94 6.49
CA CYS A 94 -9.32 10.64 6.57
C CYS A 94 -8.30 9.58 6.96
N GLU A 95 -8.67 8.70 7.89
CA GLU A 95 -7.91 7.49 8.21
C GLU A 95 -8.52 6.32 7.45
N ILE A 96 -7.83 5.77 6.45
CA ILE A 96 -8.30 4.55 5.77
C ILE A 96 -8.19 3.38 6.75
N GLY A 97 -6.99 3.27 7.30
CA GLY A 97 -6.67 2.29 8.31
C GLY A 97 -6.41 0.86 7.85
N GLY A 98 -5.90 0.05 8.79
CA GLY A 98 -5.78 -1.40 8.69
C GLY A 98 -6.88 -2.17 9.44
N PRO A 99 -6.94 -3.50 9.27
CA PRO A 99 -7.88 -4.35 10.00
C PRO A 99 -7.61 -4.34 11.51
N ASP A 100 -8.57 -4.84 12.29
CA ASP A 100 -8.45 -4.95 13.75
C ASP A 100 -7.13 -5.61 14.16
N VAL A 101 -6.52 -5.13 15.25
CA VAL A 101 -5.25 -5.65 15.76
C VAL A 101 -5.30 -7.17 15.91
N GLY A 102 -4.39 -7.87 15.22
CA GLY A 102 -4.30 -9.34 15.24
C GLY A 102 -5.27 -10.08 14.32
N ARG A 103 -6.01 -9.39 13.44
CA ARG A 103 -6.93 -10.00 12.46
C ARG A 103 -6.74 -9.39 11.06
N GLY A 104 -7.09 -10.15 10.03
CA GLY A 104 -7.10 -9.67 8.64
C GLY A 104 -5.72 -9.39 8.04
N CYS A 105 -5.71 -8.73 6.88
CA CYS A 105 -4.49 -8.32 6.17
C CYS A 105 -4.49 -6.79 5.99
N GLY A 106 -3.47 -6.12 6.53
CA GLY A 106 -3.28 -4.66 6.42
C GLY A 106 -3.45 -4.12 5.01
N GLY A 107 -2.77 -4.74 4.05
CA GLY A 107 -2.86 -4.34 2.65
C GLY A 107 -4.25 -4.51 2.02
N GLN A 108 -5.01 -5.54 2.40
CA GLN A 108 -6.37 -5.73 1.88
C GLN A 108 -7.31 -4.62 2.37
N GLY A 109 -7.17 -4.21 3.64
CA GLY A 109 -7.91 -3.07 4.20
C GLY A 109 -7.66 -1.78 3.44
N ILE A 110 -6.38 -1.46 3.19
CA ILE A 110 -6.00 -0.27 2.41
C ILE A 110 -6.56 -0.33 0.99
N SER A 111 -6.39 -1.45 0.29
CA SER A 111 -6.86 -1.61 -1.09
C SER A 111 -8.39 -1.50 -1.20
N HIS A 112 -9.12 -2.03 -0.22
CA HIS A 112 -10.56 -1.87 -0.13
C HIS A 112 -10.95 -0.41 0.16
N GLY A 113 -10.27 0.26 1.09
CA GLY A 113 -10.51 1.67 1.39
C GLY A 113 -10.39 2.58 0.16
N PHE A 114 -9.37 2.39 -0.67
CA PHE A 114 -9.26 3.13 -1.93
C PHE A 114 -10.42 2.87 -2.89
N LYS A 115 -10.94 1.63 -2.97
CA LYS A 115 -12.14 1.34 -3.78
C LYS A 115 -13.37 2.08 -3.25
N VAL A 116 -13.51 2.19 -1.92
CA VAL A 116 -14.59 2.97 -1.30
C VAL A 116 -14.44 4.46 -1.61
N LEU A 117 -13.23 5.01 -1.51
CA LEU A 117 -12.95 6.41 -1.89
C LEU A 117 -13.23 6.67 -3.37
N GLU A 118 -12.81 5.76 -4.27
CA GLU A 118 -13.12 5.82 -5.71
C GLU A 118 -14.64 5.80 -5.95
N ARG A 119 -15.37 4.91 -5.28
CA ARG A 119 -16.85 4.83 -5.34
C ARG A 119 -17.51 6.13 -4.87
N LEU A 120 -16.93 6.80 -3.86
CA LEU A 120 -17.39 8.09 -3.35
C LEU A 120 -16.95 9.29 -4.19
N GLY A 121 -16.33 9.04 -5.35
CA GLY A 121 -15.98 10.07 -6.32
C GLY A 121 -14.69 10.83 -5.99
N MET A 122 -13.71 10.20 -5.31
CA MET A 122 -12.43 10.86 -4.95
C MET A 122 -11.77 11.61 -6.11
N ASN A 123 -11.88 11.08 -7.33
CA ASN A 123 -11.30 11.69 -8.54
C ASN A 123 -12.01 12.96 -9.02
N GLU A 124 -13.24 13.22 -8.53
CA GLU A 124 -14.08 14.37 -8.88
C GLU A 124 -14.02 15.47 -7.82
N TRP A 125 -13.41 15.20 -6.66
CA TRP A 125 -13.30 16.18 -5.60
C TRP A 125 -12.41 17.35 -6.02
N ALA A 126 -12.88 18.57 -5.76
CA ALA A 126 -12.14 19.79 -6.03
C ALA A 126 -11.02 19.97 -5.00
N LEU A 127 -9.98 19.17 -5.11
CA LEU A 127 -8.76 19.22 -4.31
C LEU A 127 -7.57 19.55 -5.21
N ASP A 128 -6.61 20.27 -4.65
CA ASP A 128 -5.32 20.53 -5.32
C ASP A 128 -4.32 19.42 -5.01
N TYR A 129 -4.38 18.86 -3.79
CA TYR A 129 -3.47 17.81 -3.32
C TYR A 129 -4.20 16.73 -2.52
N VAL A 130 -3.78 15.49 -2.71
CA VAL A 130 -4.05 14.36 -1.81
C VAL A 130 -2.69 13.81 -1.38
N VAL A 131 -2.39 13.88 -0.08
CA VAL A 131 -1.12 13.41 0.48
C VAL A 131 -1.37 12.19 1.34
N MET A 132 -0.81 11.06 0.94
CA MET A 132 -1.03 9.77 1.55
C MET A 132 0.16 9.35 2.41
N ASP A 133 -0.07 9.08 3.70
CA ASP A 133 0.94 8.57 4.64
C ASP A 133 0.91 7.05 4.66
N PHE A 134 1.89 6.40 4.02
CA PHE A 134 1.94 4.95 3.85
C PHE A 134 2.94 4.27 4.77
N LEU A 135 2.56 3.11 5.28
CA LEU A 135 3.49 2.19 5.95
C LEU A 135 4.56 1.72 4.95
N GLY A 136 5.84 2.00 5.24
CA GLY A 136 6.97 1.67 4.37
C GLY A 136 7.91 0.58 4.87
N ASP A 137 7.62 -0.06 6.01
CA ASP A 137 8.42 -1.21 6.50
C ASP A 137 8.31 -2.42 5.57
N VAL A 138 7.13 -2.59 4.97
CA VAL A 138 6.83 -3.62 3.99
C VAL A 138 6.21 -2.96 2.75
N VAL A 139 6.67 -3.34 1.58
CA VAL A 139 6.18 -2.82 0.30
C VAL A 139 5.63 -3.98 -0.52
N CYS A 140 4.60 -4.64 0.02
CA CYS A 140 3.97 -5.80 -0.59
C CYS A 140 2.45 -5.68 -0.57
N GLY A 141 1.79 -6.39 -1.50
CA GLY A 141 0.33 -6.41 -1.61
C GLY A 141 -0.26 -4.99 -1.59
N GLY A 142 -1.19 -4.74 -0.67
CA GLY A 142 -1.88 -3.45 -0.61
C GLY A 142 -1.07 -2.26 -0.11
N PHE A 143 0.08 -2.49 0.54
CA PHE A 143 1.00 -1.39 0.91
C PHE A 143 1.81 -0.90 -0.29
N ALA A 144 1.84 -1.68 -1.37
CA ALA A 144 2.38 -1.27 -2.66
C ALA A 144 1.31 -0.66 -3.58
N THR A 145 0.03 -0.61 -3.18
CA THR A 145 -1.08 -0.13 -4.03
C THR A 145 -0.85 1.25 -4.66
N PRO A 146 -0.28 2.25 -3.97
CA PRO A 146 0.08 3.53 -4.61
C PRO A 146 0.99 3.38 -5.81
N LEU A 147 2.00 2.51 -5.68
CA LEU A 147 2.98 2.24 -6.72
C LEU A 147 2.38 1.36 -7.83
N ALA A 148 1.69 0.29 -7.43
CA ALA A 148 1.20 -0.77 -8.31
C ALA A 148 0.01 -0.34 -9.17
N ARG A 149 -0.94 0.42 -8.61
CA ARG A 149 -2.10 0.96 -9.34
C ARG A 149 -1.85 2.36 -9.91
N SER A 150 -0.64 2.90 -9.74
CA SER A 150 -0.29 4.29 -10.09
C SER A 150 -1.29 5.31 -9.52
N LEU A 151 -1.73 5.08 -8.27
CA LEU A 151 -2.62 6.02 -7.57
C LEU A 151 -1.84 7.24 -7.09
N ALA A 152 -0.56 7.08 -6.76
CA ALA A 152 0.34 8.19 -6.49
C ALA A 152 1.07 8.57 -7.78
N GLU A 153 1.06 9.85 -8.12
CA GLU A 153 1.90 10.37 -9.20
C GLU A 153 3.35 10.47 -8.72
N GLU A 154 3.51 10.91 -7.47
CA GLU A 154 4.78 11.33 -6.89
C GLU A 154 4.97 10.71 -5.50
N VAL A 155 6.19 10.22 -5.23
CA VAL A 155 6.53 9.55 -3.98
C VAL A 155 7.74 10.24 -3.34
N ILE A 156 7.61 10.52 -2.05
CA ILE A 156 8.70 11.02 -1.20
C ILE A 156 8.99 9.97 -0.13
N ILE A 157 10.27 9.73 0.15
CA ILE A 157 10.69 8.76 1.16
C ILE A 157 11.32 9.49 2.34
N VAL A 158 10.77 9.33 3.52
CA VAL A 158 11.34 9.85 4.78
C VAL A 158 12.36 8.86 5.31
N VAL A 159 13.58 9.34 5.55
CA VAL A 159 14.71 8.54 6.02
C VAL A 159 15.38 9.20 7.22
N GLY A 160 16.12 8.41 7.99
CA GLY A 160 17.14 8.89 8.91
C GLY A 160 18.52 8.35 8.50
N HIS A 161 19.50 8.53 9.36
CA HIS A 161 20.87 8.06 9.11
C HIS A 161 21.08 6.57 9.48
N ASP A 162 20.08 5.94 10.11
CA ASP A 162 20.20 4.55 10.54
C ASP A 162 20.03 3.54 9.39
N ARG A 163 20.76 2.43 9.51
CA ARG A 163 20.77 1.35 8.51
C ARG A 163 19.37 0.81 8.18
N GLN A 164 18.49 0.69 9.16
CA GLN A 164 17.17 0.11 8.93
C GLN A 164 16.27 1.06 8.14
N SER A 165 16.36 2.37 8.42
CA SER A 165 15.62 3.39 7.65
C SER A 165 16.06 3.44 6.20
N LEU A 166 17.37 3.44 5.94
CA LEU A 166 17.91 3.46 4.58
C LEU A 166 17.65 2.13 3.85
N TYR A 167 17.61 1.01 4.57
CA TYR A 167 17.23 -0.28 4.01
C TYR A 167 15.77 -0.29 3.55
N ALA A 168 14.85 0.26 4.36
CA ALA A 168 13.45 0.43 3.96
C ALA A 168 13.33 1.33 2.73
N ALA A 169 14.06 2.45 2.69
CA ALA A 169 14.11 3.33 1.53
C ALA A 169 14.60 2.62 0.25
N ASN A 170 15.65 1.80 0.36
CA ASN A 170 16.14 1.00 -0.76
C ASN A 170 15.08 0.00 -1.25
N ASN A 171 14.34 -0.65 -0.36
CA ASN A 171 13.26 -1.56 -0.74
C ASN A 171 12.09 -0.84 -1.42
N ILE A 172 11.72 0.35 -0.95
CA ILE A 172 10.70 1.20 -1.61
C ILE A 172 11.17 1.58 -3.02
N ALA A 173 12.45 1.93 -3.18
CA ALA A 173 13.03 2.22 -4.48
C ALA A 173 13.04 0.99 -5.41
N GLN A 174 13.37 -0.20 -4.90
CA GLN A 174 13.25 -1.46 -5.64
C GLN A 174 11.82 -1.72 -6.11
N ALA A 175 10.84 -1.54 -5.22
CA ALA A 175 9.44 -1.71 -5.55
C ALA A 175 8.98 -0.71 -6.62
N ALA A 176 9.35 0.57 -6.48
CA ALA A 176 9.06 1.60 -7.47
C ALA A 176 9.62 1.24 -8.86
N ARG A 177 10.88 0.78 -8.93
CA ARG A 177 11.49 0.32 -10.20
C ARG A 177 10.79 -0.89 -10.79
N TYR A 178 10.43 -1.85 -9.94
CA TYR A 178 9.69 -3.02 -10.37
C TYR A 178 8.36 -2.63 -11.03
N PHE A 179 7.55 -1.79 -10.38
CA PHE A 179 6.27 -1.35 -10.97
C PHE A 179 6.43 -0.46 -12.19
N GLN A 180 7.46 0.39 -12.24
CA GLN A 180 7.80 1.14 -13.47
C GLN A 180 8.13 0.21 -14.64
N SER A 181 8.88 -0.88 -14.40
CA SER A 181 9.19 -1.87 -15.44
C SER A 181 7.95 -2.61 -15.97
N MET A 182 6.87 -2.63 -15.18
CA MET A 182 5.57 -3.19 -15.54
C MET A 182 4.63 -2.16 -16.18
N GLY A 183 5.09 -0.93 -16.43
CA GLY A 183 4.32 0.15 -17.06
C GLY A 183 3.65 1.12 -16.09
N GLY A 184 3.95 1.06 -14.78
CA GLY A 184 3.48 2.04 -13.80
C GLY A 184 4.07 3.43 -14.03
N SER A 185 3.28 4.48 -13.76
CA SER A 185 3.68 5.88 -13.99
C SER A 185 4.24 6.59 -12.76
N THR A 186 4.11 5.99 -11.58
CA THR A 186 4.57 6.55 -10.30
C THR A 186 6.05 6.94 -10.33
N GLN A 187 6.37 8.14 -9.86
CA GLN A 187 7.73 8.68 -9.84
C GLN A 187 8.23 8.92 -8.42
N LEU A 188 9.51 8.63 -8.17
CA LEU A 188 10.16 9.07 -6.93
C LEU A 188 10.64 10.51 -7.09
N LEU A 189 10.36 11.37 -6.11
CA LEU A 189 10.87 12.74 -6.07
C LEU A 189 12.22 12.83 -5.35
N GLY A 190 12.38 12.10 -4.24
CA GLY A 190 13.59 12.13 -3.44
C GLY A 190 13.37 11.74 -1.98
N LEU A 191 14.35 12.10 -1.16
CA LEU A 191 14.45 11.75 0.25
C LEU A 191 14.20 12.97 1.13
N ILE A 192 13.49 12.80 2.25
CA ILE A 192 13.49 13.76 3.35
C ILE A 192 14.30 13.14 4.47
N VAL A 193 15.40 13.79 4.86
CA VAL A 193 16.20 13.34 6.01
C VAL A 193 15.57 13.92 7.26
N ASN A 194 15.00 13.06 8.10
CA ASN A 194 14.35 13.46 9.34
C ASN A 194 15.18 13.06 10.56
N ARG A 195 15.05 13.85 11.63
CA ARG A 195 15.89 13.76 12.84
C ARG A 195 17.37 13.79 12.46
N ASP A 196 17.70 14.69 11.53
CA ASP A 196 19.06 14.88 11.05
C ASP A 196 19.98 15.16 12.25
N ASP A 197 20.97 14.29 12.42
CA ASP A 197 21.96 14.33 13.49
C ASP A 197 23.29 14.92 13.02
N GLY A 198 23.33 15.41 11.78
CA GLY A 198 24.51 16.01 11.15
C GLY A 198 25.50 15.00 10.58
N THR A 199 25.18 13.71 10.61
CA THR A 199 25.98 12.70 9.90
C THR A 199 25.69 12.72 8.39
N ASP A 200 26.56 12.10 7.60
CA ASP A 200 26.49 12.10 6.14
C ASP A 200 26.03 10.76 5.54
N THR A 201 25.63 9.79 6.38
CA THR A 201 25.25 8.45 5.91
C THR A 201 24.05 8.47 4.95
N ALA A 202 23.06 9.33 5.21
CA ALA A 202 21.93 9.52 4.31
C ALA A 202 22.37 10.15 2.97
N ASP A 203 23.38 11.02 2.96
CA ASP A 203 23.94 11.64 1.76
C ASP A 203 24.74 10.64 0.92
N GLN A 204 25.54 9.80 1.58
CA GLN A 204 26.26 8.71 0.92
C GLN A 204 25.27 7.72 0.27
N PHE A 205 24.18 7.40 0.97
CA PHE A 205 23.08 6.59 0.42
C PHE A 205 22.42 7.29 -0.77
N ALA A 206 22.02 8.55 -0.61
CA ALA A 206 21.37 9.37 -1.62
C ALA A 206 22.19 9.44 -2.92
N ALA A 207 23.50 9.68 -2.79
CA ALA A 207 24.43 9.69 -3.90
C ALA A 207 24.58 8.31 -4.57
N SER A 208 24.66 7.24 -3.77
CA SER A 208 24.83 5.87 -4.28
C SER A 208 23.59 5.39 -5.04
N ILE A 209 22.39 5.65 -4.51
CA ILE A 209 21.12 5.23 -5.13
C ILE A 209 20.67 6.17 -6.26
N GLY A 210 21.18 7.41 -6.29
CA GLY A 210 20.79 8.43 -7.26
C GLY A 210 19.44 9.10 -6.94
N LEU A 211 19.12 9.29 -5.66
CA LEU A 211 17.93 10.03 -5.20
C LEU A 211 18.36 11.32 -4.48
N PRO A 212 17.81 12.50 -4.83
CA PRO A 212 18.18 13.74 -4.19
C PRO A 212 17.57 13.85 -2.79
N ILE A 213 18.27 14.54 -1.89
CA ILE A 213 17.71 14.98 -0.61
C ILE A 213 16.90 16.26 -0.88
N LEU A 214 15.59 16.20 -0.61
CA LEU A 214 14.65 17.30 -0.81
C LEU A 214 14.79 18.35 0.29
N CYS A 215 14.80 17.91 1.54
CA CYS A 215 15.07 18.76 2.69
C CYS A 215 15.63 17.93 3.87
N ARG A 216 16.12 18.64 4.87
CA ARG A 216 16.63 18.11 6.13
C ARG A 216 15.79 18.69 7.27
N VAL A 217 15.26 17.81 8.11
CA VAL A 217 14.48 18.16 9.29
C VAL A 217 15.34 17.82 10.52
N PRO A 218 15.80 18.83 11.28
CA PRO A 218 16.75 18.63 12.37
C PRO A 218 16.11 17.92 13.56
N LEU A 219 16.93 17.25 14.38
CA LEU A 219 16.48 16.78 15.69
C LEU A 219 16.29 17.97 16.64
N ASN A 220 15.04 18.38 16.85
CA ASN A 220 14.70 19.52 17.70
C ASN A 220 13.76 19.11 18.85
N HIS A 221 14.09 19.51 20.08
CA HIS A 221 13.33 19.16 21.27
C HIS A 221 11.95 19.82 21.32
N GLU A 222 11.86 21.10 20.94
CA GLU A 222 10.60 21.87 20.95
C GLU A 222 9.61 21.30 19.94
N ALA A 223 10.06 21.06 18.71
CA ALA A 223 9.24 20.43 17.67
C ALA A 223 8.78 19.02 18.09
N ARG A 224 9.61 18.26 18.81
CA ARG A 224 9.22 16.97 19.38
C ARG A 224 8.09 17.12 20.42
N VAL A 225 8.21 18.07 21.35
CA VAL A 225 7.17 18.33 22.36
C VAL A 225 5.85 18.72 21.70
N LEU A 226 5.90 19.56 20.66
CA LEU A 226 4.71 19.91 19.88
C LEU A 226 4.08 18.67 19.24
N ALA A 227 4.88 17.86 18.53
CA ALA A 227 4.42 16.65 17.87
C ALA A 227 3.80 15.64 18.85
N ASP A 228 4.44 15.40 20.01
CA ASP A 228 3.95 14.52 21.06
C ASP A 228 2.61 15.04 21.65
N SER A 229 2.38 16.36 21.60
CA SER A 229 1.12 17.01 21.97
C SER A 229 0.12 17.17 20.82
N CYS A 230 0.35 16.51 19.68
CA CYS A 230 -0.48 16.62 18.46
C CYS A 230 -0.62 18.05 17.94
N ARG A 231 0.47 18.83 17.98
CA ARG A 231 0.58 20.18 17.43
C ARG A 231 1.55 20.22 16.28
N LEU A 232 1.30 21.13 15.34
CA LEU A 232 2.16 21.35 14.19
C LEU A 232 3.51 21.93 14.63
N ALA A 233 4.59 21.43 14.05
CA ALA A 233 5.91 22.00 14.25
C ALA A 233 6.10 23.32 13.48
N LEU A 234 5.15 23.71 12.62
CA LEU A 234 5.11 25.02 11.96
C LEU A 234 5.08 26.21 12.95
N GLU A 235 4.83 25.96 14.23
CA GLU A 235 4.97 26.98 15.28
C GLU A 235 6.43 27.32 15.62
N VAL A 236 7.37 26.46 15.22
CA VAL A 236 8.81 26.67 15.35
C VAL A 236 9.34 27.22 14.03
N ASP A 237 9.93 28.42 14.06
CA ASP A 237 10.38 29.14 12.85
C ASP A 237 11.25 28.29 11.92
N GLU A 238 12.23 27.55 12.47
CA GLU A 238 13.12 26.66 11.72
C GLU A 238 12.34 25.61 10.90
N PHE A 239 11.30 25.02 11.50
CA PHE A 239 10.48 24.00 10.82
C PHE A 239 9.53 24.65 9.82
N ASN A 240 8.94 25.79 10.17
CA ASN A 240 8.11 26.55 9.24
C ASN A 240 8.88 26.91 7.97
N GLU A 241 10.12 27.41 8.08
CA GLU A 241 10.98 27.74 6.93
C GLU A 241 11.24 26.51 6.05
N ILE A 242 11.58 25.36 6.66
CA ILE A 242 11.81 24.10 5.93
C ILE A 242 10.57 23.68 5.13
N PHE A 243 9.38 23.72 5.75
CA PHE A 243 8.16 23.30 5.08
C PHE A 243 7.65 24.34 4.09
N VAL A 244 7.82 25.65 4.33
CA VAL A 244 7.55 26.72 3.34
C VAL A 244 8.36 26.47 2.06
N ASP A 245 9.65 26.20 2.19
CA ASP A 245 10.51 25.93 1.04
C ASP A 245 10.10 24.63 0.32
N LEU A 246 9.93 23.53 1.05
CA LEU A 246 9.53 22.25 0.48
C LEU A 246 8.17 22.33 -0.25
N ALA A 247 7.14 22.85 0.44
CA ALA A 247 5.80 23.01 -0.12
C ALA A 247 5.81 23.95 -1.33
N GLY A 248 6.55 25.05 -1.26
CA GLY A 248 6.72 25.99 -2.37
C GLY A 248 7.35 25.34 -3.60
N ARG A 249 8.43 24.57 -3.42
CA ARG A 249 9.09 23.82 -4.51
C ARG A 249 8.18 22.75 -5.11
N ILE A 250 7.40 22.05 -4.28
CA ILE A 250 6.38 21.10 -4.75
C ILE A 250 5.34 21.84 -5.57
N ALA A 251 4.75 22.92 -5.06
CA ALA A 251 3.68 23.66 -5.71
C ALA A 251 4.10 24.27 -7.04
N ARG A 252 5.33 24.81 -7.13
CA ARG A 252 5.91 25.36 -8.36
C ARG A 252 6.45 24.29 -9.32
N ARG A 253 6.38 23.00 -8.97
CA ARG A 253 6.92 21.87 -9.74
C ARG A 253 8.43 22.02 -10.01
N GLU A 254 9.17 22.51 -9.03
CA GLU A 254 10.63 22.71 -9.10
C GLU A 254 11.41 21.44 -8.73
N ILE A 255 10.73 20.42 -8.18
CA ILE A 255 11.31 19.12 -7.86
C ILE A 255 11.05 18.17 -9.03
N PRO A 256 12.05 17.86 -9.89
CA PRO A 256 11.84 16.96 -11.01
C PRO A 256 11.71 15.50 -10.53
N PRO A 257 10.87 14.69 -11.20
CA PRO A 257 10.87 13.24 -11.06
C PRO A 257 12.26 12.63 -11.26
N CYS A 258 12.65 11.70 -10.39
CA CYS A 258 13.91 10.97 -10.51
C CYS A 258 13.73 9.73 -11.40
N THR A 259 14.21 9.81 -12.64
CA THR A 259 14.12 8.71 -13.62
C THR A 259 15.33 7.79 -13.62
N ASP A 260 16.47 8.21 -13.04
CA ASP A 260 17.77 7.55 -13.23
C ASP A 260 18.33 6.93 -11.94
N PHE A 261 17.49 6.73 -10.92
CA PHE A 261 17.93 6.08 -9.68
C PHE A 261 18.10 4.56 -9.86
N LYS A 262 19.10 3.99 -9.19
CA LYS A 262 19.42 2.55 -9.20
C LYS A 262 19.38 2.03 -7.75
N PRO A 263 18.37 1.22 -7.38
CA PRO A 263 18.36 0.55 -6.08
C PRO A 263 19.63 -0.29 -5.89
N LEU A 264 20.19 -0.22 -4.68
CA LEU A 264 21.46 -0.87 -4.35
C LEU A 264 21.23 -2.36 -4.08
N ASP A 265 22.14 -3.19 -4.57
CA ASP A 265 22.22 -4.57 -4.09
C ASP A 265 22.72 -4.64 -2.63
N TYR A 266 22.76 -5.83 -2.05
CA TYR A 266 23.12 -6.00 -0.64
C TYR A 266 24.54 -5.52 -0.32
N ASN A 267 25.52 -5.76 -1.20
CA ASN A 267 26.91 -5.38 -0.97
C ASN A 267 27.12 -3.88 -1.21
N GLU A 268 26.54 -3.35 -2.28
CA GLU A 268 26.50 -1.90 -2.54
C GLU A 268 25.86 -1.16 -1.35
N PHE A 269 24.79 -1.70 -0.78
CA PHE A 269 24.11 -1.13 0.38
C PHE A 269 24.96 -1.20 1.65
N LEU A 270 25.66 -2.30 1.92
CA LEU A 270 26.57 -2.39 3.07
C LEU A 270 27.73 -1.40 2.97
N ALA A 271 28.26 -1.18 1.75
CA ALA A 271 29.36 -0.25 1.51
C ALA A 271 29.02 1.20 1.92
N VAL A 272 27.75 1.61 1.88
CA VAL A 272 27.27 2.91 2.39
C VAL A 272 27.59 3.10 3.88
N PHE A 273 27.69 2.01 4.66
CA PHE A 273 28.02 2.04 6.08
C PHE A 273 29.50 1.71 6.34
N GLY A 274 30.33 1.66 5.30
CA GLY A 274 31.71 1.17 5.39
C GLY A 274 31.81 -0.29 5.82
N ALA A 275 30.75 -1.08 5.58
CA ALA A 275 30.69 -2.50 5.93
C ALA A 275 30.81 -3.37 4.68
N GLU A 276 31.29 -4.60 4.87
CA GLU A 276 31.38 -5.62 3.83
C GLU A 276 30.77 -6.92 4.35
N GLU A 277 30.17 -7.71 3.45
CA GLU A 277 29.72 -9.06 3.80
C GLU A 277 30.94 -9.93 4.10
N PRO A 278 31.00 -10.60 5.27
CA PRO A 278 32.14 -11.45 5.61
C PRO A 278 32.29 -12.60 4.60
N PRO A 279 33.52 -13.04 4.30
CA PRO A 279 33.74 -14.10 3.33
C PRO A 279 33.14 -15.43 3.79
N GLY A 280 32.60 -16.19 2.83
CA GLY A 280 31.96 -17.48 3.06
C GLY A 280 30.43 -17.40 3.05
N ARG A 281 29.77 -18.51 3.39
CA ARG A 281 28.33 -18.55 3.60
C ARG A 281 28.03 -19.26 4.92
N PRO A 282 26.95 -18.91 5.63
CA PRO A 282 26.50 -19.70 6.76
C PRO A 282 26.31 -21.16 6.35
N THR A 283 26.79 -22.09 7.18
CA THR A 283 26.53 -23.52 6.98
C THR A 283 25.07 -23.80 7.31
N SER A 284 24.35 -24.47 6.40
CA SER A 284 22.98 -24.91 6.67
C SER A 284 22.94 -25.87 7.86
N ALA A 285 22.05 -25.61 8.81
CA ALA A 285 21.84 -26.52 9.94
C ALA A 285 21.28 -27.86 9.43
N THR A 286 21.86 -28.95 9.90
CA THR A 286 21.38 -30.30 9.63
C THR A 286 20.19 -30.63 10.52
N ARG A 287 19.36 -31.60 10.07
CA ARG A 287 18.29 -32.16 10.89
C ARG A 287 18.83 -32.66 12.24
N ALA A 288 19.94 -33.37 12.24
CA ALA A 288 20.53 -33.91 13.46
C ALA A 288 20.88 -32.83 14.49
N GLU A 289 21.44 -31.69 14.04
CA GLU A 289 21.79 -30.56 14.90
C GLU A 289 20.55 -29.88 15.50
N LEU A 290 19.50 -29.67 14.70
CA LEU A 290 18.26 -29.02 15.17
C LEU A 290 17.44 -29.90 16.10
N PHE A 291 17.45 -31.22 15.87
CA PHE A 291 16.64 -32.16 16.65
C PHE A 291 17.42 -32.88 17.76
N GLN A 292 18.74 -32.70 17.87
CA GLN A 292 19.61 -33.23 18.95
C GLN A 292 19.42 -34.73 19.22
N GLY A 293 19.18 -35.53 18.18
CA GLY A 293 18.93 -36.97 18.33
C GLY A 293 17.54 -37.33 18.86
N ASN A 294 16.64 -36.37 19.06
CA ASN A 294 15.21 -36.67 19.17
C ASN A 294 14.74 -37.22 17.83
N GLU A 295 14.29 -38.47 17.83
CA GLU A 295 13.47 -38.98 16.75
C GLU A 295 12.20 -38.14 16.69
N VAL A 296 12.20 -37.14 15.81
CA VAL A 296 10.95 -36.70 15.22
C VAL A 296 10.51 -37.86 14.37
N VAL A 297 9.66 -38.71 14.95
CA VAL A 297 8.69 -39.50 14.18
C VAL A 297 8.20 -38.51 13.13
N SER A 298 8.50 -38.76 11.87
CA SER A 298 7.82 -38.03 10.82
C SER A 298 6.35 -38.36 11.03
N ALA A 299 5.64 -37.52 11.78
CA ALA A 299 4.23 -37.37 11.54
C ALA A 299 4.20 -37.18 10.01
N PRO A 300 3.51 -38.06 9.27
CA PRO A 300 3.35 -37.84 7.86
C PRO A 300 2.97 -36.38 7.72
N PHE A 301 3.73 -35.66 6.89
CA PHE A 301 3.40 -34.30 6.48
C PHE A 301 1.88 -34.28 6.35
N LEU A 302 1.19 -33.46 7.18
CA LEU A 302 -0.28 -33.44 7.39
C LEU A 302 -0.94 -34.37 6.37
N PRO A 303 -1.43 -35.57 6.76
CA PRO A 303 -1.71 -36.67 5.84
C PRO A 303 -2.25 -36.05 4.58
N GLU A 304 -1.48 -36.12 3.49
CA GLU A 304 -1.77 -35.42 2.24
C GLU A 304 -3.27 -35.50 2.12
N LEU A 305 -3.95 -34.38 2.35
CA LEU A 305 -5.39 -34.37 2.50
C LEU A 305 -5.83 -34.74 1.10
N THR A 306 -5.95 -36.04 0.87
CA THR A 306 -6.73 -36.65 -0.16
C THR A 306 -8.12 -36.38 0.34
N LEU A 307 -8.49 -35.10 0.20
CA LEU A 307 -9.80 -34.71 -0.18
C LEU A 307 -10.03 -35.58 -1.42
N THR A 308 -10.56 -36.78 -1.22
CA THR A 308 -11.48 -37.36 -2.17
C THR A 308 -12.34 -36.16 -2.55
N PRO A 309 -12.35 -35.74 -3.83
CA PRO A 309 -13.13 -34.57 -4.21
C PRO A 309 -14.56 -34.92 -3.85
N VAL A 310 -15.00 -34.50 -2.68
CA VAL A 310 -16.39 -34.49 -2.33
C VAL A 310 -16.90 -33.50 -3.36
N ARG A 311 -17.82 -33.93 -4.22
CA ARG A 311 -18.61 -32.99 -5.02
C ARG A 311 -19.27 -32.03 -4.02
N GLN A 312 -18.61 -30.91 -3.74
CA GLN A 312 -18.98 -30.03 -2.63
C GLN A 312 -20.11 -29.09 -3.04
N VAL A 313 -20.30 -28.85 -4.33
CA VAL A 313 -21.34 -27.95 -4.81
C VAL A 313 -22.39 -28.74 -5.57
N HIS A 314 -23.57 -28.89 -4.97
CA HIS A 314 -24.76 -29.38 -5.66
C HIS A 314 -25.52 -28.17 -6.20
N VAL A 315 -25.33 -27.88 -7.47
CA VAL A 315 -25.98 -26.75 -8.13
C VAL A 315 -27.26 -27.19 -8.81
N THR A 316 -28.38 -26.54 -8.49
CA THR A 316 -29.69 -26.76 -9.14
C THR A 316 -29.90 -25.87 -10.36
N ASP A 317 -29.15 -24.76 -10.46
CA ASP A 317 -29.23 -23.81 -11.58
C ASP A 317 -28.52 -24.38 -12.83
N PRO A 318 -29.19 -24.43 -14.00
CA PRO A 318 -28.62 -24.99 -15.23
C PRO A 318 -27.37 -24.26 -15.75
N VAL A 319 -27.30 -22.94 -15.55
CA VAL A 319 -26.20 -22.09 -16.01
C VAL A 319 -24.97 -22.31 -15.13
N GLN A 320 -25.17 -22.30 -13.81
CA GLN A 320 -24.09 -22.57 -12.86
C GLN A 320 -23.57 -24.02 -12.98
N ARG A 321 -24.44 -24.99 -13.28
CA ARG A 321 -24.03 -26.37 -13.58
C ARG A 321 -23.15 -26.45 -14.83
N ARG A 322 -23.53 -25.75 -15.91
CA ARG A 322 -22.71 -25.66 -17.13
C ARG A 322 -21.33 -25.08 -16.83
N VAL A 323 -21.27 -24.02 -16.01
CA VAL A 323 -20.01 -23.39 -15.59
C VAL A 323 -19.15 -24.38 -14.80
N GLN A 324 -19.74 -25.08 -13.83
CA GLN A 324 -19.04 -26.08 -13.05
C GLN A 324 -18.43 -27.18 -13.93
N GLU A 325 -19.23 -27.77 -14.84
CA GLU A 325 -18.78 -28.84 -15.73
C GLU A 325 -17.62 -28.37 -16.64
N MET A 326 -17.68 -27.14 -17.14
CA MET A 326 -16.65 -26.57 -18.01
C MET A 326 -15.34 -26.24 -17.26
N VAL A 327 -15.42 -25.66 -16.07
CA VAL A 327 -14.24 -25.34 -15.25
C VAL A 327 -13.57 -26.61 -14.73
N GLU A 328 -14.34 -27.61 -14.31
CA GLU A 328 -13.79 -28.92 -13.91
C GLU A 328 -13.13 -29.65 -15.09
N SER A 329 -13.63 -29.47 -16.33
CA SER A 329 -13.06 -30.12 -17.52
C SER A 329 -11.63 -29.66 -17.86
N ILE A 330 -11.23 -28.46 -17.42
CA ILE A 330 -9.88 -27.91 -17.60
C ILE A 330 -8.97 -28.17 -16.38
N GLY A 331 -9.40 -28.99 -15.44
CA GLY A 331 -8.61 -29.41 -14.28
C GLY A 331 -8.67 -28.45 -13.08
N ILE A 332 -9.60 -27.50 -13.08
CA ILE A 332 -9.83 -26.60 -11.94
C ILE A 332 -10.98 -27.15 -11.10
N HIS A 333 -10.70 -27.54 -9.86
CA HIS A 333 -11.72 -28.11 -8.98
C HIS A 333 -12.61 -27.02 -8.36
N VAL A 334 -13.92 -27.10 -8.58
CA VAL A 334 -14.89 -26.14 -8.05
C VAL A 334 -15.30 -26.52 -6.62
N THR A 335 -14.92 -25.69 -5.65
CA THR A 335 -15.25 -25.84 -4.22
C THR A 335 -16.37 -24.91 -3.76
N GLY A 336 -16.69 -23.87 -4.55
CA GLY A 336 -17.82 -22.98 -4.31
C GLY A 336 -18.27 -22.33 -5.61
N LEU A 337 -19.55 -22.00 -5.71
CA LEU A 337 -20.08 -21.33 -6.90
C LEU A 337 -21.21 -20.40 -6.49
N GLU A 338 -21.01 -19.11 -6.74
CA GLU A 338 -21.94 -18.05 -6.36
C GLU A 338 -22.35 -17.23 -7.59
N ARG A 339 -23.52 -16.61 -7.53
CA ARG A 339 -23.95 -15.63 -8.52
C ARG A 339 -24.39 -14.38 -7.80
N ASN A 340 -23.73 -13.27 -8.07
CA ASN A 340 -24.09 -11.96 -7.52
C ASN A 340 -24.33 -10.95 -8.67
N ARG A 341 -24.83 -9.75 -8.33
CA ARG A 341 -25.19 -8.73 -9.33
C ARG A 341 -23.99 -7.96 -9.90
N GLU A 342 -22.87 -7.90 -9.20
CA GLU A 342 -21.69 -7.10 -9.59
C GLU A 342 -20.60 -7.92 -10.30
N ASP A 343 -20.36 -9.15 -9.86
CA ASP A 343 -19.31 -10.05 -10.36
C ASP A 343 -19.85 -11.17 -11.26
N GLY A 344 -21.18 -11.27 -11.42
CA GLY A 344 -21.81 -12.34 -12.19
C GLY A 344 -21.58 -13.69 -11.54
N ILE A 345 -21.11 -14.68 -12.30
CA ILE A 345 -20.79 -16.01 -11.76
C ILE A 345 -19.37 -16.00 -11.18
N VAL A 346 -19.26 -16.38 -9.91
CA VAL A 346 -18.00 -16.52 -9.19
C VAL A 346 -17.79 -17.98 -8.86
N VAL A 347 -16.62 -18.49 -9.24
CA VAL A 347 -16.20 -19.87 -8.98
C VAL A 347 -15.07 -19.84 -7.97
N ILE A 348 -15.23 -20.56 -6.87
CA ILE A 348 -14.20 -20.71 -5.84
C ILE A 348 -13.52 -22.06 -6.09
N SER A 349 -12.20 -22.05 -6.20
CA SER A 349 -11.36 -23.24 -6.32
C SER A 349 -10.27 -23.23 -5.24
N SER A 350 -10.51 -23.98 -4.17
CA SER A 350 -9.66 -23.97 -2.97
C SER A 350 -9.49 -22.55 -2.40
N ALA A 351 -8.33 -21.92 -2.59
CA ALA A 351 -8.04 -20.56 -2.13
C ALA A 351 -8.11 -19.50 -3.26
N THR A 352 -8.53 -19.91 -4.46
CA THR A 352 -8.62 -19.06 -5.65
C THR A 352 -10.06 -18.66 -5.90
N GLU A 353 -10.33 -17.37 -5.97
CA GLU A 353 -11.60 -16.84 -6.46
C GLU A 353 -11.50 -16.58 -7.97
N ILE A 354 -12.44 -17.08 -8.77
CA ILE A 354 -12.46 -16.91 -10.23
C ILE A 354 -13.76 -16.17 -10.60
N ARG A 355 -13.64 -14.90 -11.00
CA ARG A 355 -14.79 -14.09 -11.42
C ARG A 355 -15.02 -14.25 -12.91
N ILE A 356 -16.07 -14.95 -13.27
CA ILE A 356 -16.40 -15.27 -14.66
C ILE A 356 -17.28 -14.17 -15.28
N GLY A 357 -18.17 -13.54 -14.51
CA GLY A 357 -19.15 -12.60 -15.06
C GLY A 357 -20.34 -13.33 -15.69
N GLU A 358 -20.81 -12.87 -16.84
CA GLU A 358 -21.92 -13.53 -17.54
C GLU A 358 -21.49 -14.84 -18.21
N ALA A 359 -22.40 -15.82 -18.21
CA ALA A 359 -22.15 -17.17 -18.73
C ALA A 359 -22.15 -17.26 -20.27
N GLU A 360 -22.60 -16.21 -20.96
CA GLU A 360 -22.71 -16.19 -22.42
C GLU A 360 -21.33 -16.24 -23.10
N ASP A 361 -20.29 -15.69 -22.46
CA ASP A 361 -18.91 -15.65 -22.97
C ASP A 361 -17.99 -16.72 -22.36
N LEU A 362 -18.56 -17.72 -21.69
CA LEU A 362 -17.80 -18.72 -20.94
C LEU A 362 -16.80 -19.48 -21.83
N ASP A 363 -17.19 -19.82 -23.05
CA ASP A 363 -16.36 -20.57 -24.01
C ASP A 363 -15.05 -19.80 -24.34
N ASN A 364 -15.12 -18.47 -24.51
CA ASN A 364 -13.96 -17.62 -24.77
C ASN A 364 -13.01 -17.54 -23.57
N LYS A 365 -13.59 -17.57 -22.36
CA LYS A 365 -12.85 -17.49 -21.08
C LYS A 365 -12.18 -18.82 -20.72
N MET A 366 -12.71 -19.96 -21.17
CA MET A 366 -12.11 -21.28 -20.94
C MET A 366 -10.72 -21.45 -21.56
N ALA A 367 -10.47 -20.84 -22.73
CA ALA A 367 -9.13 -20.90 -23.34
C ALA A 367 -8.07 -20.24 -22.44
N PHE A 368 -8.41 -19.08 -21.86
CA PHE A 368 -7.54 -18.37 -20.93
C PHE A 368 -7.36 -19.12 -19.62
N LEU A 369 -8.45 -19.62 -19.03
CA LEU A 369 -8.39 -20.40 -17.79
C LEU A 369 -7.63 -21.72 -17.97
N SER A 370 -7.74 -22.37 -19.13
CA SER A 370 -6.95 -23.57 -19.46
C SER A 370 -5.47 -23.25 -19.63
N ALA A 371 -5.13 -22.12 -20.25
CA ALA A 371 -3.75 -21.66 -20.36
C ALA A 371 -3.15 -21.38 -18.98
N LEU A 372 -3.88 -20.68 -18.11
CA LEU A 372 -3.48 -20.41 -16.72
C LEU A 372 -3.27 -21.72 -15.94
N ALA A 373 -4.21 -22.65 -16.00
CA ALA A 373 -4.10 -23.94 -15.32
C ALA A 373 -2.82 -24.70 -15.72
N ARG A 374 -2.39 -24.61 -16.98
CA ARG A 374 -1.15 -25.24 -17.47
C ARG A 374 0.14 -24.59 -16.96
N THR A 375 0.10 -23.35 -16.48
CA THR A 375 1.28 -22.65 -15.95
C THR A 375 1.72 -23.18 -14.58
N GLY A 376 0.83 -23.85 -13.84
CA GLY A 376 1.10 -24.33 -12.49
C GLY A 376 1.27 -23.23 -11.44
N GLN A 377 1.02 -21.97 -11.80
CA GLN A 377 1.06 -20.84 -10.88
C GLN A 377 -0.16 -20.84 -9.96
N THR A 378 0.03 -20.45 -8.71
CA THR A 378 -1.05 -20.30 -7.73
C THR A 378 -1.56 -18.87 -7.72
N PHE A 379 -2.87 -18.70 -7.86
CA PHE A 379 -3.54 -17.41 -7.85
C PHE A 379 -4.46 -17.31 -6.64
N SER A 380 -4.62 -16.10 -6.09
CA SER A 380 -5.65 -15.83 -5.08
C SER A 380 -6.94 -15.31 -5.70
N LEU A 381 -6.84 -14.61 -6.83
CA LEU A 381 -7.97 -14.09 -7.60
C LEU A 381 -7.64 -14.17 -9.10
N ILE A 382 -8.59 -14.65 -9.90
CA ILE A 382 -8.57 -14.64 -11.36
C ILE A 382 -9.84 -13.94 -11.82
N ASP A 383 -9.73 -12.69 -12.27
CA ASP A 383 -10.88 -11.92 -12.78
C ASP A 383 -10.87 -11.94 -14.31
N VAL A 384 -11.83 -12.67 -14.90
CA VAL A 384 -12.02 -12.79 -16.35
C VAL A 384 -13.32 -12.14 -16.81
N ARG A 385 -13.93 -11.28 -15.99
CA ARG A 385 -15.16 -10.55 -16.36
C ARG A 385 -14.96 -9.64 -17.57
N TYR A 386 -13.79 -9.00 -17.62
CA TYR A 386 -13.40 -8.03 -18.65
C TYR A 386 -12.22 -8.50 -19.51
N ALA A 387 -11.88 -9.79 -19.41
CA ALA A 387 -10.81 -10.35 -20.23
C ALA A 387 -11.34 -10.47 -21.66
N ASP A 388 -11.07 -9.45 -22.46
CA ASP A 388 -11.04 -9.53 -23.91
C ASP A 388 -9.94 -10.55 -24.27
N ALA A 389 -10.26 -11.84 -24.22
CA ALA A 389 -9.38 -12.86 -24.77
C ALA A 389 -9.14 -12.44 -26.24
N PRO A 390 -7.89 -12.28 -26.71
CA PRO A 390 -7.65 -12.03 -28.11
C PRO A 390 -8.34 -13.17 -28.87
N SER A 391 -9.33 -12.81 -29.67
CA SER A 391 -10.02 -13.76 -30.52
C SER A 391 -9.00 -14.33 -31.51
N TYR A 392 -8.49 -15.52 -31.23
CA TYR A 392 -7.73 -16.28 -32.22
C TYR A 392 -8.76 -16.86 -33.21
N ARG A 393 -8.84 -16.28 -34.40
CA ARG A 393 -9.39 -16.93 -35.59
C ARG A 393 -8.33 -17.72 -36.31
#